data_AF-A0A7K2Z288-F1
#
_entry.id   AF-A0A7K2Z288-F1
#
_cell.length_a   1.000
_cell.length_b   1.000
_cell.length_c   1.000
_cell.angle_alpha   90.00
_cell.angle_beta   90.00
_cell.angle_gamma   90.00
#
_symmetry.space_group_name_H-M   'P 1'
#
loop_
_entity.id
_entity.type
_entity.pdbx_description
1 polymer ?
#
loop_
_entity_poly.entity_id
_entity_poly.type
_entity_poly.pdbx_seq_one_letter_code
_entity_poly.pdbx_strand_id
1 'polypeptide(L)'
;TRTIKIPTSYLNTLPQTIPDATLIRTGDNASVYVTAGGARIPFTTETELTQAGYDITHTVKIPTTHMNTLPTEPADGTLVRTGPDPTVYLLAGGAKLTVPTVTDLTDAGYDITHTVTTPTTWTNQLPTTPRNGTLVRGPGTTQTWLVTNATRTPTTPTTDAHIVPLTAATLAAIPIAG
;
A
#
# COMPACT_ATOMS: atom_id res chain seq x y z
N THR A 1 35.41 -2.43 25.65
CA THR A 1 34.14 -2.23 24.92
C THR A 1 33.34 -1.15 25.62
N ARG A 2 33.08 0.00 24.97
CA ARG A 2 32.21 1.05 25.53
C ARG A 2 30.77 0.68 25.26
N THR A 3 30.01 0.34 26.30
CA THR A 3 28.57 0.11 26.22
C THR A 3 27.84 1.43 26.35
N ILE A 4 27.20 1.88 25.27
CA ILE A 4 26.32 3.06 25.29
C ILE A 4 24.93 2.57 25.72
N LYS A 5 24.44 3.05 26.87
CA LYS A 5 23.06 2.82 27.29
C LYS A 5 22.16 3.78 26.50
N ILE A 6 21.48 3.26 25.50
CA ILE A 6 20.48 4.02 24.74
C ILE A 6 19.19 4.02 25.57
N PRO A 7 18.64 5.19 25.95
CA PRO A 7 17.38 5.26 26.69
C PRO A 7 16.24 4.62 25.90
N THR A 8 15.34 3.88 26.57
CA THR A 8 14.16 3.29 25.93
C THR A 8 13.27 4.34 25.27
N SER A 9 13.22 5.56 25.81
CA SER A 9 12.54 6.69 25.20
C SER A 9 13.11 7.04 23.82
N TYR A 10 14.42 6.95 23.64
CA TYR A 10 15.07 7.18 22.35
C TYR A 10 14.81 6.02 21.37
N LEU A 11 14.80 4.77 21.86
CA LEU A 11 14.43 3.61 21.05
C LEU A 11 12.97 3.69 20.54
N ASN A 12 12.06 4.21 21.36
CA ASN A 12 10.65 4.39 20.99
C ASN A 12 10.44 5.54 19.97
N THR A 13 11.44 6.39 19.77
CA THR A 13 11.40 7.43 18.71
C THR A 13 11.92 6.95 17.37
N LEU A 14 12.54 5.76 17.31
CA LEU A 14 12.95 5.16 16.04
C LEU A 14 11.72 4.64 15.29
N PRO A 15 11.71 4.71 13.95
CA PRO A 15 10.66 4.09 13.14
C PRO A 15 10.51 2.62 13.53
N GLN A 16 9.33 2.26 14.03
CA GLN A 16 9.01 0.88 14.44
C GLN A 16 8.61 0.01 13.23
N THR A 17 8.48 0.63 12.06
CA THR A 17 8.16 -0.01 10.78
C THR A 17 9.29 0.22 9.80
N ILE A 18 9.46 -0.73 8.88
CA ILE A 18 10.35 -0.56 7.75
C ILE A 18 9.70 0.47 6.81
N PRO A 19 10.39 1.57 6.43
CA PRO A 19 9.84 2.57 5.53
C PRO A 19 9.42 1.96 4.20
N ASP A 20 8.44 2.56 3.54
CA ASP A 20 8.04 2.17 2.20
C ASP A 20 9.19 2.34 1.18
N ALA A 21 9.10 1.61 0.07
CA ALA A 21 10.13 1.52 -0.97
C ALA A 21 11.49 0.97 -0.48
N THR A 22 11.54 0.28 0.66
CA THR A 22 12.75 -0.38 1.15
C THR A 22 12.85 -1.79 0.60
N LEU A 23 14.00 -2.14 0.01
CA LEU A 23 14.29 -3.52 -0.37
C LEU A 23 14.75 -4.32 0.86
N ILE A 24 14.12 -5.47 1.10
CA ILE A 24 14.42 -6.34 2.24
C ILE A 24 14.63 -7.78 1.81
N ARG A 25 15.51 -8.49 2.51
CA ARG A 25 15.75 -9.94 2.32
C ARG A 25 16.32 -10.58 3.59
N THR A 26 16.28 -11.90 3.69
CA THR A 26 16.82 -12.62 4.87
C THR A 26 18.28 -13.07 4.72
N GLY A 27 18.83 -13.03 3.50
CA GLY A 27 20.22 -13.40 3.20
C GLY A 27 20.54 -13.27 1.71
N ASP A 28 21.80 -13.47 1.31
CA ASP A 28 22.31 -13.14 -0.05
C ASP A 28 21.74 -13.97 -1.19
N ASN A 29 21.11 -15.10 -0.90
CA ASN A 29 20.43 -15.97 -1.87
C ASN A 29 18.92 -16.09 -1.59
N ALA A 30 18.38 -15.26 -0.70
CA ALA A 30 16.96 -15.25 -0.37
C ALA A 30 16.16 -14.37 -1.35
N SER A 31 14.85 -14.62 -1.42
CA SER A 31 13.90 -13.75 -2.11
C SER A 31 14.01 -12.30 -1.64
N VAL A 32 13.85 -11.38 -2.58
CA VAL A 32 13.87 -9.94 -2.33
C VAL A 32 12.44 -9.43 -2.32
N TYR A 33 12.13 -8.54 -1.38
CA TYR A 33 10.83 -7.90 -1.25
C TYR A 33 11.01 -6.38 -1.23
N VAL A 34 10.02 -5.64 -1.72
CA VAL A 34 9.86 -4.21 -1.43
C VAL A 34 8.80 -4.02 -0.36
N THR A 35 8.97 -3.03 0.51
CA THR A 35 7.95 -2.63 1.49
C THR A 35 6.97 -1.60 0.91
N ALA A 36 5.67 -1.82 1.10
CA ALA A 36 4.62 -0.89 0.71
C ALA A 36 3.44 -0.98 1.69
N GLY A 37 3.02 0.15 2.28
CA GLY A 37 1.93 0.16 3.26
C GLY A 37 2.21 -0.75 4.47
N GLY A 38 3.48 -0.91 4.83
CA GLY A 38 3.95 -1.84 5.87
C GLY A 38 4.01 -3.33 5.47
N ALA A 39 3.56 -3.70 4.28
CA ALA A 39 3.60 -5.08 3.79
C ALA A 39 4.87 -5.40 3.02
N ARG A 40 5.27 -6.68 2.99
CA ARG A 40 6.35 -7.21 2.14
C ARG A 40 5.79 -7.70 0.81
N ILE A 41 6.28 -7.14 -0.29
CA ILE A 41 5.84 -7.49 -1.65
C ILE A 41 6.99 -8.18 -2.40
N PRO A 42 6.85 -9.46 -2.79
CA PRO A 42 7.95 -10.23 -3.36
C PRO A 42 8.24 -9.85 -4.81
N PHE A 43 9.52 -9.69 -5.15
CA PHE A 43 9.97 -9.76 -6.54
C PHE A 43 10.12 -11.22 -6.96
N THR A 44 9.64 -11.54 -8.16
CA THR A 44 9.78 -12.89 -8.73
C THR A 44 11.11 -13.11 -9.43
N THR A 45 11.69 -12.03 -9.99
CA THR A 45 12.94 -12.04 -10.74
C THR A 45 13.75 -10.77 -10.51
N GLU A 46 15.07 -10.83 -10.75
CA GLU A 46 15.94 -9.64 -10.72
C GLU A 46 15.63 -8.67 -11.86
N THR A 47 15.18 -9.18 -13.02
CA THR A 47 14.68 -8.34 -14.12
C THR A 47 13.48 -7.47 -13.68
N GLU A 48 12.55 -8.05 -12.94
CA GLU A 48 11.40 -7.28 -12.42
C GLU A 48 11.82 -6.22 -11.40
N LEU A 49 12.80 -6.54 -10.55
CA LEU A 49 13.40 -5.61 -9.59
C LEU A 49 14.05 -4.42 -10.30
N THR A 50 14.87 -4.69 -11.32
CA THR A 50 15.54 -3.63 -12.10
C THR A 50 14.56 -2.80 -12.93
N GLN A 51 13.51 -3.41 -13.50
CA GLN A 51 12.42 -2.70 -14.18
C GLN A 51 11.61 -1.80 -13.22
N ALA A 52 11.54 -2.17 -11.95
CA ALA A 52 10.97 -1.33 -10.89
C ALA A 52 11.91 -0.19 -10.43
N GLY A 53 13.10 -0.08 -11.02
CA GLY A 53 14.08 0.96 -10.71
C GLY A 53 14.90 0.69 -9.45
N TYR A 54 14.85 -0.53 -8.94
CA TYR A 54 15.60 -0.96 -7.77
C TYR A 54 16.94 -1.58 -8.15
N ASP A 55 17.85 -1.59 -7.19
CA ASP A 55 19.15 -2.25 -7.29
C ASP A 55 19.28 -3.22 -6.11
N ILE A 56 19.50 -4.50 -6.43
CA ILE A 56 19.58 -5.61 -5.46
C ILE A 56 20.69 -5.42 -4.42
N THR A 57 21.71 -4.62 -4.74
CA THR A 57 22.81 -4.29 -3.81
C THR A 57 22.36 -3.39 -2.66
N HIS A 58 21.24 -2.66 -2.82
CA HIS A 58 20.66 -1.79 -1.79
C HIS A 58 19.64 -2.51 -0.90
N THR A 59 19.79 -3.83 -0.72
CA THR A 59 18.91 -4.62 0.14
C THR A 59 19.30 -4.53 1.60
N VAL A 60 18.30 -4.38 2.47
CA VAL A 60 18.44 -4.46 3.92
C VAL A 60 18.22 -5.90 4.36
N LYS A 61 19.20 -6.48 5.05
CA LYS A 61 19.07 -7.82 5.64
C LYS A 61 18.29 -7.74 6.94
N ILE A 62 17.19 -8.47 7.02
CA ILE A 62 16.38 -8.58 8.25
C ILE A 62 16.27 -10.04 8.70
N PRO A 63 16.16 -10.31 10.02
CA PRO A 63 15.95 -11.67 10.51
C PRO A 63 14.66 -12.29 9.95
N THR A 64 14.68 -13.59 9.67
CA THR A 64 13.50 -14.34 9.18
C THR A 64 12.30 -14.21 10.11
N THR A 65 12.53 -14.15 11.43
CA THR A 65 11.48 -13.94 12.42
C THR A 65 10.76 -12.62 12.22
N HIS A 66 11.50 -11.53 11.98
CA HIS A 66 10.92 -10.22 11.71
C HIS A 66 10.25 -10.17 10.33
N MET A 67 10.89 -10.73 9.31
CA MET A 67 10.31 -10.87 7.97
C MET A 67 8.92 -11.52 8.03
N ASN A 68 8.73 -12.55 8.86
CA ASN A 68 7.46 -13.26 9.02
C ASN A 68 6.37 -12.50 9.78
N THR A 69 6.73 -11.43 10.49
CA THR A 69 5.74 -10.55 11.13
C THR A 69 5.16 -9.50 10.19
N LEU A 70 5.80 -9.26 9.03
CA LEU A 70 5.31 -8.28 8.06
C LEU A 70 4.07 -8.81 7.33
N PRO A 71 3.02 -7.98 7.19
CA PRO A 71 1.88 -8.28 6.34
C PRO A 71 2.30 -8.62 4.90
N THR A 72 1.48 -9.40 4.20
CA THR A 72 1.65 -9.68 2.76
C THR A 72 0.72 -8.83 1.89
N GLU A 73 -0.21 -8.13 2.52
CA GLU A 73 -1.18 -7.24 1.89
C GLU A 73 -0.95 -5.83 2.44
N PRO A 74 -0.68 -4.84 1.58
CA PRO A 74 -0.53 -3.45 2.02
C PRO A 74 -1.79 -2.94 2.71
N ALA A 75 -1.60 -1.98 3.61
CA ALA A 75 -2.73 -1.27 4.20
C ALA A 75 -3.55 -0.52 3.14
N ASP A 76 -4.84 -0.33 3.40
CA ASP A 76 -5.68 0.56 2.62
C ASP A 76 -5.11 1.99 2.64
N GLY A 77 -5.25 2.71 1.54
CA GLY A 77 -4.63 4.03 1.36
C GLY A 77 -3.22 3.99 0.77
N THR A 78 -2.63 2.81 0.58
CA THR A 78 -1.30 2.67 -0.05
C THR A 78 -1.38 3.01 -1.54
N LEU A 79 -0.45 3.86 -2.00
CA LEU A 79 -0.28 4.18 -3.42
C LEU A 79 0.80 3.29 -4.03
N VAL A 80 0.46 2.62 -5.13
CA VAL A 80 1.40 1.74 -5.85
C VAL A 80 1.38 2.01 -7.34
N ARG A 81 2.48 1.68 -8.03
CA ARG A 81 2.57 1.69 -9.49
C ARG A 81 3.47 0.56 -9.99
N THR A 82 3.35 0.20 -11.26
CA THR A 82 4.19 -0.85 -11.88
C THR A 82 5.33 -0.25 -12.67
N GLY A 83 6.58 -0.52 -12.27
CA GLY A 83 7.76 -0.14 -13.05
C GLY A 83 7.75 1.32 -13.53
N PRO A 84 8.06 1.58 -14.82
CA PRO A 84 8.01 2.92 -15.40
C PRO A 84 6.60 3.39 -15.80
N ASP A 85 5.54 2.60 -15.54
CA ASP A 85 4.16 2.98 -15.87
C ASP A 85 3.74 4.22 -15.05
N PRO A 86 3.21 5.28 -15.69
CA PRO A 86 2.72 6.46 -14.97
C PRO A 86 1.43 6.19 -14.17
N THR A 87 0.75 5.06 -14.39
CA THR A 87 -0.51 4.75 -13.75
C THR A 87 -0.31 4.47 -12.26
N VAL A 88 -0.92 5.30 -11.43
CA VAL A 88 -0.96 5.13 -9.97
C VAL A 88 -2.26 4.43 -9.58
N TYR A 89 -2.13 3.46 -8.69
CA TYR A 89 -3.22 2.75 -8.08
C TYR A 89 -3.31 3.07 -6.59
N LEU A 90 -4.52 3.32 -6.12
CA LEU A 90 -4.86 3.41 -4.71
C LEU A 90 -5.38 2.04 -4.24
N LEU A 91 -4.81 1.51 -3.16
CA LEU A 91 -5.25 0.25 -2.58
C LEU A 91 -6.41 0.46 -1.61
N ALA A 92 -7.49 -0.30 -1.80
CA ALA A 92 -8.66 -0.29 -0.93
C ALA A 92 -9.32 -1.67 -0.88
N GLY A 93 -9.51 -2.22 0.31
CA GLY A 93 -10.07 -3.56 0.52
C GLY A 93 -9.28 -4.64 -0.21
N GLY A 94 -7.95 -4.48 -0.33
CA GLY A 94 -7.06 -5.38 -1.08
C GLY A 94 -7.10 -5.25 -2.60
N ALA A 95 -7.89 -4.33 -3.14
CA ALA A 95 -8.00 -4.10 -4.57
C ALA A 95 -7.18 -2.90 -5.03
N LYS A 96 -6.68 -2.94 -6.26
CA LYS A 96 -6.09 -1.79 -6.94
C LYS A 96 -7.17 -0.98 -7.63
N LEU A 97 -7.24 0.31 -7.30
CA LEU A 97 -8.16 1.23 -7.93
C LEU A 97 -7.38 2.30 -8.68
N THR A 98 -7.63 2.43 -9.98
CA THR A 98 -6.95 3.42 -10.81
C THR A 98 -7.29 4.83 -10.34
N VAL A 99 -6.27 5.69 -10.28
CA VAL A 99 -6.44 7.12 -10.02
C VAL A 99 -6.09 7.90 -11.29
N PRO A 100 -7.04 8.63 -11.90
CA PRO A 100 -6.80 9.24 -13.22
C PRO A 100 -5.79 10.38 -13.23
N THR A 101 -5.75 11.19 -12.16
CA THR A 101 -4.89 12.39 -12.10
C THR A 101 -4.23 12.58 -10.74
N VAL A 102 -3.15 13.36 -10.70
CA VAL A 102 -2.49 13.74 -9.45
C VAL A 102 -3.39 14.64 -8.59
N THR A 103 -4.17 15.52 -9.21
CA THR A 103 -5.12 16.39 -8.50
C THR A 103 -6.16 15.59 -7.73
N ASP A 104 -6.66 14.50 -8.34
CA ASP A 104 -7.62 13.60 -7.71
C ASP A 104 -7.08 12.97 -6.41
N LEU A 105 -5.77 12.66 -6.36
CA LEU A 105 -5.10 12.15 -5.15
C LEU A 105 -5.09 13.19 -4.04
N THR A 106 -4.66 14.41 -4.36
CA THR A 106 -4.56 15.51 -3.40
C THR A 106 -5.92 15.84 -2.79
N ASP A 107 -6.99 15.87 -3.60
CA ASP A 107 -8.35 16.11 -3.12
C ASP A 107 -8.85 15.02 -2.16
N ALA A 108 -8.38 13.78 -2.35
CA ALA A 108 -8.65 12.66 -1.44
C ALA A 108 -7.69 12.60 -0.23
N GLY A 109 -6.75 13.54 -0.12
CA GLY A 109 -5.80 13.65 0.99
C GLY A 109 -4.52 12.82 0.83
N TYR A 110 -4.22 12.34 -0.38
CA TYR A 110 -3.03 11.55 -0.68
C TYR A 110 -1.93 12.40 -1.30
N ASP A 111 -0.68 12.08 -0.94
CA ASP A 111 0.52 12.63 -1.57
C ASP A 111 1.10 11.61 -2.55
N ILE A 112 1.13 11.96 -3.83
CA ILE A 112 1.66 11.09 -4.89
C ILE A 112 3.13 10.71 -4.69
N THR A 113 3.90 11.52 -3.94
CA THR A 113 5.32 11.23 -3.67
C THR A 113 5.51 10.00 -2.79
N HIS A 114 4.47 9.54 -2.09
CA HIS A 114 4.46 8.29 -1.34
C HIS A 114 4.13 7.06 -2.20
N THR A 115 4.04 7.20 -3.53
CA THR A 115 3.80 6.06 -4.43
C THR A 115 4.99 5.10 -4.43
N VAL A 116 4.74 3.84 -4.10
CA VAL A 116 5.74 2.77 -4.17
C VAL A 116 5.72 2.10 -5.54
N THR A 117 6.89 1.96 -6.16
CA THR A 117 6.98 1.11 -7.36
C THR A 117 7.00 -0.35 -6.92
N THR A 118 5.99 -1.13 -7.31
CA THR A 118 5.84 -2.53 -6.94
C THR A 118 6.14 -3.47 -8.11
N PRO A 119 6.44 -4.75 -7.85
CA PRO A 119 6.58 -5.77 -8.89
C PRO A 119 5.34 -5.79 -9.81
N THR A 120 5.56 -5.77 -11.13
CA THR A 120 4.49 -5.75 -12.12
C THR A 120 3.62 -7.01 -12.04
N THR A 121 4.24 -8.17 -11.82
CA THR A 121 3.52 -9.45 -11.71
C THR A 121 2.56 -9.45 -10.53
N TRP A 122 3.01 -8.99 -9.36
CA TRP A 122 2.18 -8.86 -8.16
C TRP A 122 1.05 -7.85 -8.37
N THR A 123 1.36 -6.67 -8.89
CA THR A 123 0.36 -5.60 -9.08
C THR A 123 -0.71 -6.03 -10.08
N ASN A 124 -0.36 -6.82 -11.09
CA ASN A 124 -1.31 -7.36 -12.07
C ASN A 124 -2.26 -8.42 -11.51
N GLN A 125 -1.89 -9.09 -10.41
CA GLN A 125 -2.73 -10.09 -9.75
C GLN A 125 -3.74 -9.47 -8.77
N LEU A 126 -3.58 -8.20 -8.41
CA LEU A 126 -4.52 -7.54 -7.49
C LEU A 126 -5.92 -7.44 -8.12
N PRO A 127 -6.98 -7.73 -7.33
CA PRO A 127 -8.36 -7.46 -7.74
C PRO A 127 -8.54 -5.99 -8.13
N THR A 128 -9.47 -5.72 -9.02
CA THR A 128 -9.89 -4.35 -9.39
C THR A 128 -11.15 -3.92 -8.65
N THR A 129 -11.69 -4.78 -7.79
CA THR A 129 -12.89 -4.53 -6.98
C THR A 129 -12.58 -4.75 -5.51
N PRO A 130 -12.83 -3.77 -4.63
CA PRO A 130 -12.59 -3.93 -3.20
C PRO A 130 -13.41 -5.09 -2.62
N ARG A 131 -12.87 -5.76 -1.60
CA ARG A 131 -13.58 -6.83 -0.90
C ARG A 131 -14.92 -6.32 -0.32
N ASN A 132 -15.89 -7.23 -0.23
CA ASN A 132 -17.14 -6.95 0.47
C ASN A 132 -16.85 -6.52 1.91
N GLY A 133 -17.53 -5.47 2.37
CA GLY A 133 -17.27 -4.88 3.70
C GLY A 133 -16.36 -3.65 3.67
N THR A 134 -15.69 -3.36 2.55
CA THR A 134 -14.85 -2.16 2.44
C THR A 134 -15.72 -0.90 2.54
N LEU A 135 -15.37 -0.01 3.46
CA LEU A 135 -16.03 1.29 3.59
C LEU A 135 -15.22 2.34 2.86
N VAL A 136 -15.87 3.10 1.99
CA VAL A 136 -15.22 4.11 1.14
C VAL A 136 -15.93 5.45 1.22
N ARG A 137 -15.19 6.53 0.95
CA ARG A 137 -15.72 7.89 1.00
C ARG A 137 -15.06 8.77 -0.06
N GLY A 138 -15.83 9.67 -0.67
CA GLY A 138 -15.32 10.63 -1.65
C GLY A 138 -14.75 11.89 -1.00
N PRO A 139 -13.94 12.68 -1.73
CA PRO A 139 -13.27 13.85 -1.19
C PRO A 139 -14.28 14.91 -0.73
N GLY A 140 -14.02 15.55 0.41
CA GLY A 140 -14.88 16.63 0.94
C GLY A 140 -16.29 16.22 1.37
N THR A 141 -16.62 14.92 1.45
CA THR A 141 -17.96 14.43 1.83
C THR A 141 -17.97 13.74 3.19
N THR A 142 -19.13 13.70 3.86
CA THR A 142 -19.36 12.85 5.04
C THR A 142 -20.02 11.52 4.69
N GLN A 143 -20.62 11.42 3.49
CA GLN A 143 -21.29 10.21 3.02
C GLN A 143 -20.29 9.07 2.87
N THR A 144 -20.52 8.01 3.64
CA THR A 144 -19.74 6.78 3.59
C THR A 144 -20.52 5.72 2.82
N TRP A 145 -19.81 4.88 2.08
CA TRP A 145 -20.41 3.84 1.27
C TRP A 145 -19.86 2.48 1.66
N LEU A 146 -20.72 1.47 1.73
CA LEU A 146 -20.35 0.09 1.91
C LEU A 146 -20.22 -0.59 0.55
N VAL A 147 -19.05 -1.17 0.26
CA VAL A 147 -18.84 -1.98 -0.93
C VAL A 147 -19.39 -3.38 -0.71
N THR A 148 -20.27 -3.83 -1.60
CA THR A 148 -20.83 -5.18 -1.64
C THR A 148 -21.07 -5.59 -3.09
N ASN A 149 -20.52 -6.73 -3.51
CA ASN A 149 -20.67 -7.31 -4.85
C ASN A 149 -20.36 -6.31 -5.97
N ALA A 150 -19.21 -5.62 -5.88
CA ALA A 150 -18.76 -4.59 -6.81
C ALA A 150 -19.63 -3.32 -6.90
N THR A 151 -20.66 -3.20 -6.07
CA THR A 151 -21.49 -2.00 -5.95
C THR A 151 -21.26 -1.31 -4.60
N ARG A 152 -21.71 -0.07 -4.50
CA ARG A 152 -21.66 0.71 -3.26
C ARG A 152 -23.07 1.11 -2.80
N THR A 153 -23.35 0.95 -1.51
CA THR A 153 -24.59 1.43 -0.88
C THR A 153 -24.29 2.50 0.16
N PRO A 154 -25.12 3.55 0.29
CA PRO A 154 -24.98 4.52 1.38
C PRO A 154 -25.05 3.81 2.74
N THR A 155 -24.16 4.16 3.65
CA THR A 155 -24.17 3.59 5.00
C THR A 155 -23.76 4.63 6.05
N THR A 156 -24.15 4.37 7.30
CA THR A 156 -23.66 5.11 8.46
C THR A 156 -22.62 4.23 9.17
N PRO A 157 -21.33 4.60 9.13
CA PRO A 157 -20.28 3.81 9.76
C PRO A 157 -20.38 3.91 11.29
N THR A 158 -19.86 2.88 11.99
CA THR A 158 -19.58 2.98 13.42
C THR A 158 -18.40 3.93 13.67
N THR A 159 -18.24 4.40 14.90
CA THR A 159 -17.21 5.38 15.26
C THR A 159 -15.79 4.91 14.97
N ASP A 160 -15.52 3.61 15.11
CA ASP A 160 -14.20 3.00 14.91
C ASP A 160 -14.03 2.36 13.52
N ALA A 161 -14.97 2.61 12.60
CA ALA A 161 -14.92 2.01 11.28
C ALA A 161 -13.74 2.55 10.47
N HIS A 162 -12.96 1.64 9.88
CA HIS A 162 -11.93 2.03 8.92
C HIS A 162 -12.59 2.41 7.60
N ILE A 163 -12.46 3.69 7.21
CA ILE A 163 -13.01 4.24 5.98
C ILE A 163 -11.85 4.63 5.09
N VAL A 164 -11.83 4.13 3.86
CA VAL A 164 -10.80 4.46 2.87
C VAL A 164 -11.24 5.71 2.09
N PRO A 165 -10.51 6.83 2.20
CA PRO A 165 -10.73 7.97 1.31
C PRO A 165 -10.42 7.55 -0.13
N LEU A 166 -11.33 7.80 -1.05
CA LEU A 166 -11.14 7.60 -2.48
C LEU A 166 -11.23 8.94 -3.18
N THR A 167 -10.61 9.03 -4.35
CA THR A 167 -10.84 10.16 -5.25
C THR A 167 -12.27 10.15 -5.79
N ALA A 168 -12.75 11.29 -6.28
CA ALA A 168 -14.09 11.37 -6.86
C ALA A 168 -14.27 10.40 -8.04
N ALA A 169 -13.28 10.34 -8.94
CA ALA A 169 -13.31 9.46 -10.10
C ALA A 169 -13.19 7.98 -9.71
N THR A 170 -12.31 7.66 -8.76
CA THR A 170 -12.13 6.29 -8.26
C THR A 170 -13.38 5.79 -7.54
N LEU A 171 -14.01 6.63 -6.72
CA LEU A 171 -15.29 6.30 -6.10
C LEU A 171 -16.33 6.05 -7.19
N ALA A 172 -16.49 6.98 -8.15
CA ALA A 172 -17.46 6.91 -9.24
C ALA A 172 -17.38 5.61 -10.05
N ALA A 173 -16.20 5.02 -10.19
CA ALA A 173 -16.00 3.73 -10.86
C ALA A 173 -16.64 2.52 -10.15
N ILE A 174 -17.04 2.65 -8.88
CA ILE A 174 -17.78 1.62 -8.12
C ILE A 174 -19.29 1.95 -8.19
N PRO A 175 -20.12 1.28 -9.02
CA PRO A 175 -21.51 1.69 -9.24
C PRO A 175 -22.36 1.69 -7.97
N ILE A 176 -23.37 2.56 -7.90
CA ILE A 176 -24.36 2.52 -6.83
C ILE A 176 -25.26 1.29 -7.04
N ALA A 177 -25.58 0.56 -5.97
CA ALA A 177 -26.54 -0.55 -6.06
C ALA A 177 -27.93 -0.02 -6.46
N GLY A 178 -28.58 -0.70 -7.39
CA GLY A 178 -29.94 -0.38 -7.85
C GLY A 178 -31.03 -0.76 -6.85
#